data_AF-A0A5C3LTX0-F1
#
_entry.id   AF-A0A5C3LTX0-F1
#
_cell.length_a   1.000
_cell.length_b   1.000
_cell.length_c   1.000
_cell.angle_alpha   90.00
_cell.angle_beta   90.00
_cell.angle_gamma   90.00
#
_symmetry.space_group_name_H-M   'P 1'
#
loop_
_entity.id
_entity.type
_entity.pdbx_description
1 polymer ?
#
loop_
_entity_poly.entity_id
_entity_poly.type
_entity_poly.pdbx_seq_one_letter_code
_entity_poly.pdbx_strand_id
1 'polypeptide(L)'
;MFNNQEMITISTHLVLDDSFDPDSDIARFLKIKFYEIQQKHPLSRHIPNSWPSKEDINILIRKSSGQFIYASTVIKYVASPRHRPPDRLKIILGITSAHDETPFVDLDSLYKYILSSASDYGRVADIISIALFGYDSEDYYFDRSSTSFMERLLGLRAGDVHLALDDLYSLIDILPDNHPTFPCRIRIHHASIADFVLDRSRSNQYFIDQARAQAKLAHCCIVHIKTDAYQDFHYPILYLSYHLSGAFPTEELKESLIHFNPAEWMKARSKIRNFGAHTHMNRTWDELMHILVYHKIYTMELSQHSESLKRWDAYMRSELDNYATKFPLDDLICWITLIILPIKMSPRQRDILLNSIFDDTYNVKFDQDDIFGFLSSFPVGQTQIQP
;
A
#
# COMPACT_ATOMS: atom_id res chain seq x y z
N MET A 1 19.23 1.80 -17.27
CA MET A 1 18.67 2.81 -18.19
C MET A 1 19.52 4.09 -18.18
N PHE A 2 20.86 3.97 -18.27
CA PHE A 2 21.79 5.12 -18.14
C PHE A 2 22.93 5.09 -19.16
N ASN A 3 22.70 4.52 -20.35
CA ASN A 3 23.72 4.47 -21.41
C ASN A 3 23.19 5.08 -22.71
N ASN A 4 22.51 6.22 -22.59
CA ASN A 4 22.16 7.03 -23.74
C ASN A 4 23.15 8.20 -23.84
N GLN A 5 23.83 8.31 -24.98
CA GLN A 5 24.95 9.23 -25.22
C GLN A 5 24.56 10.70 -24.95
N GLU A 6 23.27 11.03 -25.03
CA GLU A 6 22.72 12.38 -24.79
C GLU A 6 22.57 12.74 -23.30
N MET A 7 22.43 11.77 -22.39
CA MET A 7 22.26 12.03 -20.95
C MET A 7 23.59 12.30 -20.22
N ILE A 8 24.71 11.85 -20.79
CA ILE A 8 26.05 12.09 -20.23
C ILE A 8 26.41 13.58 -20.29
N THR A 9 25.88 14.32 -21.27
CA THR A 9 26.22 15.74 -21.46
C THR A 9 25.49 16.68 -20.49
N ILE A 10 24.44 16.20 -19.81
CA ILE A 10 23.59 17.02 -18.91
C ILE A 10 23.73 16.56 -17.44
N SER A 11 24.28 15.36 -17.21
CA SER A 11 24.55 14.85 -15.86
C SER A 11 25.94 15.24 -15.39
N THR A 12 26.02 16.15 -14.41
CA THR A 12 27.22 16.31 -13.61
C THR A 12 27.34 15.12 -12.65
N HIS A 13 28.14 14.12 -13.03
CA HIS A 13 28.62 13.12 -12.10
C HIS A 13 29.49 13.79 -11.03
N LEU A 14 28.93 14.01 -9.85
CA LEU A 14 29.70 14.40 -8.67
C LEU A 14 30.42 13.15 -8.15
N VAL A 15 31.58 12.85 -8.73
CA VAL A 15 32.51 11.84 -8.19
C VAL A 15 33.04 12.40 -6.87
N LEU A 16 32.58 11.81 -5.75
CA LEU A 16 32.95 12.28 -4.41
C LEU A 16 34.39 11.89 -4.03
N ASP A 17 35.02 10.94 -4.73
CA ASP A 17 36.44 10.58 -4.61
C ASP A 17 36.87 9.63 -5.75
N ASP A 18 38.09 9.77 -6.29
CA ASP A 18 38.73 8.83 -7.23
C ASP A 18 39.17 7.51 -6.54
N SER A 19 38.91 7.37 -5.23
CA SER A 19 39.21 6.18 -4.41
C SER A 19 38.05 5.18 -4.27
N PHE A 20 36.87 5.46 -4.83
CA PHE A 20 35.70 4.61 -4.66
C PHE A 20 35.76 3.34 -5.51
N ASP A 21 36.22 2.24 -4.91
CA ASP A 21 36.19 0.89 -5.47
C ASP A 21 35.12 0.04 -4.75
N PRO A 22 33.85 0.08 -5.19
CA PRO A 22 32.77 -0.64 -4.53
C PRO A 22 32.99 -2.15 -4.52
N ASP A 23 33.69 -2.70 -5.51
CA ASP A 23 33.96 -4.14 -5.60
C ASP A 23 34.97 -4.58 -4.52
N SER A 24 35.99 -3.77 -4.24
CA SER A 24 36.91 -4.02 -3.12
C SER A 24 36.21 -3.94 -1.76
N ASP A 25 35.32 -2.97 -1.56
CA ASP A 25 34.54 -2.83 -0.32
C ASP A 25 33.54 -3.98 -0.14
N ILE A 26 32.86 -4.38 -1.21
CA ILE A 26 31.98 -5.56 -1.23
C ILE A 26 32.79 -6.83 -0.92
N ALA A 27 33.97 -7.00 -1.52
CA ALA A 27 34.84 -8.14 -1.26
C ALA A 27 35.23 -8.23 0.23
N ARG A 28 35.58 -7.08 0.84
CA ARG A 28 35.90 -6.99 2.26
C ARG A 28 34.69 -7.31 3.13
N PHE A 29 33.54 -6.73 2.81
CA PHE A 29 32.29 -6.98 3.51
C PHE A 29 31.91 -8.47 3.47
N LEU A 30 31.90 -9.09 2.29
CA LEU A 30 31.57 -10.50 2.11
C LEU A 30 32.50 -11.40 2.92
N LYS A 31 33.82 -11.18 2.86
CA LYS A 31 34.80 -11.96 3.65
C LYS A 31 34.52 -11.89 5.15
N ILE A 32 34.30 -10.69 5.67
CA ILE A 32 34.01 -10.48 7.10
C ILE A 32 32.69 -11.18 7.47
N LYS A 33 31.64 -11.02 6.66
CA LYS A 33 30.32 -11.57 6.98
C LYS A 33 30.23 -13.09 6.82
N PHE A 34 30.89 -13.68 5.83
CA PHE A 34 30.98 -15.14 5.75
C PHE A 34 31.76 -15.73 6.92
N TYR A 35 32.84 -15.07 7.35
CA TYR A 35 33.54 -15.46 8.57
C TYR A 35 32.63 -15.37 9.80
N GLU A 36 31.85 -14.30 9.96
CA GLU A 36 30.87 -14.19 11.05
C GLU A 36 29.85 -15.35 11.02
N ILE A 37 29.38 -15.76 9.84
CA ILE A 37 28.47 -16.90 9.68
C ILE A 37 29.16 -18.19 10.13
N GLN A 38 30.40 -18.45 9.71
CA GLN A 38 31.15 -19.65 10.15
C GLN A 38 31.27 -19.72 11.67
N GLN A 39 31.44 -18.58 12.34
CA GLN A 39 31.63 -18.54 13.79
C GLN A 39 30.31 -18.65 14.57
N LYS A 40 29.25 -17.99 14.11
CA LYS A 40 28.03 -17.76 14.91
C LYS A 40 26.84 -18.63 14.50
N HIS A 41 26.85 -19.21 13.31
CA HIS A 41 25.70 -19.97 12.82
C HIS A 41 25.44 -21.21 13.71
N PRO A 42 24.17 -21.62 13.95
CA PRO A 42 23.85 -22.81 14.73
C PRO A 42 24.53 -24.10 14.22
N LEU A 43 24.80 -24.14 12.90
CA LEU A 43 25.50 -25.24 12.24
C LEU A 43 27.00 -24.98 12.03
N SER A 44 27.61 -24.01 12.71
CA SER A 44 29.02 -23.60 12.57
C SER A 44 30.00 -24.78 12.48
N ARG A 45 29.87 -25.75 13.39
CA ARG A 45 30.71 -26.97 13.46
C ARG A 45 30.65 -27.86 12.21
N HIS A 46 29.63 -27.70 11.37
CA HIS A 46 29.42 -28.47 10.15
C HIS A 46 29.72 -27.67 8.88
N ILE A 47 30.12 -26.40 9.00
CA ILE A 47 30.53 -25.57 7.88
C ILE A 47 32.03 -25.79 7.65
N PRO A 48 32.48 -26.17 6.43
CA PRO A 48 33.91 -26.33 6.17
C PRO A 48 34.69 -25.04 6.37
N ASN A 49 35.90 -25.12 6.94
CA ASN A 49 36.77 -23.95 7.10
C ASN A 49 37.19 -23.32 5.75
N SER A 50 37.17 -24.10 4.67
CA SER A 50 37.46 -23.64 3.31
C SER A 50 36.28 -22.94 2.63
N TRP A 51 35.12 -22.85 3.29
CA TRP A 51 33.94 -22.19 2.78
C TRP A 51 33.88 -20.71 3.22
N PRO A 52 33.37 -19.79 2.40
CA PRO A 52 33.19 -19.93 0.95
C PRO A 52 34.56 -19.99 0.24
N SER A 53 34.58 -20.54 -0.96
CA SER A 53 35.79 -20.50 -1.78
C SER A 53 36.08 -19.07 -2.28
N LYS A 54 37.31 -18.80 -2.68
CA LYS A 54 37.68 -17.52 -3.31
C LYS A 54 36.85 -17.25 -4.57
N GLU A 55 36.53 -18.30 -5.33
CA GLU A 55 35.74 -18.17 -6.55
C GLU A 55 34.28 -17.82 -6.25
N ASP A 56 33.69 -18.39 -5.19
CA ASP A 56 32.34 -18.02 -4.76
C ASP A 56 32.27 -16.52 -4.45
N ILE A 57 33.27 -15.98 -3.75
CA ILE A 57 33.35 -14.55 -3.46
C ILE A 57 33.48 -13.72 -4.75
N ASN A 58 34.32 -14.13 -5.70
CA ASN A 58 34.48 -13.44 -6.99
C ASN A 58 33.19 -13.44 -7.82
N ILE A 59 32.43 -14.53 -7.80
CA ILE A 59 31.11 -14.60 -8.44
C ILE A 59 30.15 -13.59 -7.81
N LEU A 60 30.10 -13.53 -6.47
CA LEU A 60 29.21 -12.60 -5.77
C LEU A 60 29.58 -11.12 -5.99
N ILE A 61 30.88 -10.80 -6.09
CA ILE A 61 31.33 -9.44 -6.43
C ILE A 61 30.82 -9.06 -7.83
N ARG A 62 31.06 -9.91 -8.83
CA ARG A 62 30.56 -9.69 -10.20
C ARG A 62 29.05 -9.50 -10.25
N LYS A 63 28.29 -10.40 -9.59
CA LYS A 63 26.82 -10.31 -9.52
C LYS A 63 26.31 -9.10 -8.73
N SER A 64 27.12 -8.53 -7.85
CA SER A 64 26.74 -7.31 -7.14
C SER A 64 26.72 -6.11 -8.08
N SER A 65 27.55 -6.09 -9.14
CA SER A 65 27.67 -4.94 -10.04
C SER A 65 27.83 -3.61 -9.27
N GLY A 66 28.72 -3.58 -8.27
CA GLY A 66 28.92 -2.45 -7.37
C GLY A 66 27.80 -2.16 -6.35
N GLN A 67 26.71 -2.94 -6.32
CA GLN A 67 25.57 -2.70 -5.44
C GLN A 67 25.71 -3.46 -4.12
N PHE A 68 26.01 -2.71 -3.06
CA PHE A 68 26.12 -3.27 -1.72
C PHE A 68 24.85 -3.95 -1.22
N ILE A 69 23.68 -3.53 -1.72
CA ILE A 69 22.39 -4.16 -1.38
C ILE A 69 22.33 -5.62 -1.83
N TYR A 70 22.90 -5.96 -2.99
CA TYR A 70 22.97 -7.36 -3.44
C TYR A 70 23.75 -8.21 -2.43
N ALA A 71 24.98 -7.79 -2.11
CA ALA A 71 25.83 -8.48 -1.15
C ALA A 71 25.17 -8.60 0.24
N SER A 72 24.54 -7.53 0.73
CA SER A 72 23.81 -7.51 2.00
C SER A 72 22.64 -8.49 2.01
N THR A 73 21.82 -8.52 0.95
CA THR A 73 20.72 -9.47 0.80
C THR A 73 21.22 -10.91 0.73
N VAL A 74 22.31 -11.19 0.00
CA VAL A 74 22.93 -12.53 -0.06
C VAL A 74 23.40 -12.97 1.31
N ILE A 75 24.13 -12.13 2.04
CA ILE A 75 24.61 -12.46 3.38
C ILE A 75 23.45 -12.79 4.31
N LYS A 76 22.40 -11.96 4.30
CA LYS A 76 21.20 -12.25 5.08
C LYS A 76 20.60 -13.59 4.66
N TYR A 77 20.37 -13.82 3.36
CA TYR A 77 19.80 -15.06 2.80
C TYR A 77 20.61 -16.32 3.10
N VAL A 78 21.94 -16.21 3.23
CA VAL A 78 22.82 -17.33 3.57
C VAL A 78 22.89 -17.55 5.09
N ALA A 79 22.76 -16.49 5.89
CA ALA A 79 22.81 -16.54 7.35
C ALA A 79 21.53 -17.11 8.02
N SER A 80 20.60 -17.72 7.27
CA SER A 80 19.34 -18.25 7.81
C SER A 80 19.63 -19.27 8.91
N PRO A 81 19.16 -19.09 10.16
CA PRO A 81 19.43 -20.05 11.23
C PRO A 81 18.81 -21.43 10.97
N ARG A 82 17.85 -21.52 10.04
CA ARG A 82 17.12 -22.74 9.69
C ARG A 82 17.70 -23.52 8.52
N HIS A 83 18.62 -22.92 7.77
CA HIS A 83 19.15 -23.53 6.55
C HIS A 83 20.65 -23.77 6.68
N ARG A 84 21.18 -24.64 5.82
CA ARG A 84 22.62 -24.85 5.72
C ARG A 84 23.24 -23.72 4.88
N PRO A 85 24.18 -22.92 5.41
CA PRO A 85 24.78 -21.82 4.66
C PRO A 85 25.45 -22.25 3.33
N PRO A 86 26.17 -23.39 3.26
CA PRO A 86 26.74 -23.85 1.99
C PRO A 86 25.69 -24.14 0.91
N ASP A 87 24.55 -24.75 1.28
CA ASP A 87 23.48 -25.08 0.35
C ASP A 87 22.80 -23.80 -0.17
N ARG A 88 22.55 -22.83 0.72
CA ARG A 88 21.98 -21.52 0.37
C ARG A 88 22.93 -20.73 -0.53
N LEU A 89 24.23 -20.74 -0.25
CA LEU A 89 25.20 -20.07 -1.12
C LEU A 89 25.22 -20.71 -2.51
N LYS A 90 25.20 -22.04 -2.61
CA LYS A 90 25.16 -22.75 -3.90
C LYS A 90 23.94 -22.35 -4.74
N ILE A 91 22.78 -22.18 -4.10
CA ILE A 91 21.57 -21.67 -4.75
C ILE A 91 21.82 -20.29 -5.36
N ILE A 92 22.32 -19.33 -4.56
CA ILE A 92 22.58 -17.94 -5.02
C ILE A 92 23.56 -17.91 -6.20
N LEU A 93 24.63 -18.71 -6.11
CA LEU A 93 25.61 -18.82 -7.18
C LEU A 93 24.99 -19.37 -8.46
N GLY A 94 24.03 -20.30 -8.35
CA GLY A 94 23.30 -20.89 -9.45
C GLY A 94 22.16 -20.06 -10.04
N ILE A 95 21.76 -18.93 -9.43
CA ILE A 95 20.76 -18.02 -10.02
C ILE A 95 21.33 -17.46 -11.33
N THR A 96 20.74 -17.83 -12.46
CA THR A 96 21.06 -17.26 -13.76
C THR A 96 20.15 -16.09 -14.06
N SER A 97 20.74 -14.93 -14.32
CA SER A 97 20.02 -13.74 -14.71
C SER A 97 19.89 -13.69 -16.24
N ALA A 98 18.81 -13.12 -16.76
CA ALA A 98 18.67 -12.89 -18.20
C ALA A 98 19.81 -11.98 -18.69
N HIS A 99 20.22 -12.09 -19.96
CA HIS A 99 21.30 -11.29 -20.55
C HIS A 99 20.94 -9.80 -20.75
N ASP A 100 19.96 -9.29 -20.02
CA ASP A 100 19.53 -7.90 -20.12
C ASP A 100 20.57 -6.98 -19.46
N GLU A 101 20.99 -5.94 -20.17
CA GLU A 101 22.04 -4.99 -19.76
C GLU A 101 21.56 -3.95 -18.72
N THR A 102 20.63 -4.31 -17.83
CA THR A 102 20.18 -3.36 -16.79
C THR A 102 20.97 -3.58 -15.50
N PRO A 103 21.34 -2.49 -14.78
CA PRO A 103 22.19 -2.60 -13.59
C PRO A 103 21.56 -3.42 -12.46
N PHE A 104 20.24 -3.62 -12.45
CA PHE A 104 19.53 -4.32 -11.38
C PHE A 104 19.24 -5.79 -11.67
N VAL A 105 19.65 -6.33 -12.83
CA VAL A 105 19.21 -7.66 -13.29
C VAL A 105 19.56 -8.79 -12.33
N ASP A 106 20.75 -8.78 -11.73
CA ASP A 106 21.13 -9.77 -10.71
C ASP A 106 20.36 -9.58 -9.40
N LEU A 107 20.12 -8.33 -8.99
CA LEU A 107 19.34 -8.01 -7.79
C LEU A 107 17.87 -8.42 -7.95
N ASP A 108 17.29 -8.13 -9.11
CA ASP A 108 15.91 -8.49 -9.45
C ASP A 108 15.75 -10.00 -9.53
N SER A 109 16.73 -10.70 -10.10
CA SER A 109 16.75 -12.17 -10.13
C SER A 109 16.84 -12.76 -8.72
N LEU A 110 17.63 -12.14 -7.85
CA LEU A 110 17.70 -12.50 -6.43
C LEU A 110 16.38 -12.27 -5.70
N TYR A 111 15.73 -11.12 -5.88
CA TYR A 111 14.43 -10.83 -5.28
C TYR A 111 13.34 -11.78 -5.78
N LYS A 112 13.26 -12.02 -7.10
CA LYS A 112 12.34 -13.01 -7.69
C LYS A 112 12.53 -14.38 -7.08
N TYR A 113 13.78 -14.80 -6.91
CA TYR A 113 14.10 -16.09 -6.32
C TYR A 113 13.62 -16.17 -4.87
N ILE A 114 13.94 -15.17 -4.05
CA ILE A 114 13.54 -15.16 -2.63
C ILE A 114 12.01 -15.08 -2.49
N LEU A 115 11.32 -14.24 -3.27
CA LEU A 115 9.87 -14.16 -3.23
C LEU A 115 9.19 -15.45 -3.71
N SER A 116 9.85 -16.21 -4.60
CA SER A 116 9.34 -17.52 -5.07
C SER A 116 9.31 -18.60 -3.99
N SER A 117 10.07 -18.45 -2.89
CA SER A 117 10.02 -19.41 -1.79
C SER A 117 8.80 -19.20 -0.88
N ALA A 118 8.08 -18.08 -1.00
CA ALA A 118 6.84 -17.88 -0.26
C ALA A 118 5.76 -18.85 -0.76
N SER A 119 5.19 -19.64 0.17
CA SER A 119 4.10 -20.58 -0.14
C SER A 119 2.82 -19.89 -0.63
N ASP A 120 2.58 -18.67 -0.15
CA ASP A 120 1.45 -17.83 -0.52
C ASP A 120 1.94 -16.40 -0.75
N TYR A 121 2.40 -16.13 -1.97
CA TYR A 121 2.84 -14.79 -2.34
C TYR A 121 1.69 -13.77 -2.32
N GLY A 122 0.44 -14.19 -2.56
CA GLY A 122 -0.72 -13.29 -2.49
C GLY A 122 -0.83 -12.65 -1.10
N ARG A 123 -0.70 -13.48 -0.06
CA ARG A 123 -0.70 -12.99 1.33
C ARG A 123 0.52 -12.16 1.69
N VAL A 124 1.70 -12.50 1.15
CA VAL A 124 2.90 -11.66 1.29
C VAL A 124 2.68 -10.30 0.63
N ALA A 125 2.09 -10.25 -0.56
CA ALA A 125 1.80 -9.02 -1.27
C ALA A 125 0.78 -8.15 -0.50
N ASP A 126 -0.24 -8.75 0.13
CA ASP A 126 -1.17 -8.03 1.00
C ASP A 126 -0.46 -7.43 2.23
N ILE A 127 0.44 -8.17 2.87
CA ILE A 127 1.24 -7.69 4.01
C ILE A 127 2.15 -6.52 3.61
N ILE A 128 2.87 -6.66 2.49
CA ILE A 128 3.72 -5.58 1.95
C ILE A 128 2.86 -4.37 1.56
N SER A 129 1.67 -4.59 1.00
CA SER A 129 0.74 -3.53 0.63
C SER A 129 0.30 -2.71 1.85
N ILE A 130 0.01 -3.35 2.99
CA ILE A 130 -0.30 -2.63 4.23
C ILE A 130 0.91 -1.81 4.69
N ALA A 131 2.11 -2.38 4.64
CA ALA A 131 3.32 -1.69 5.07
C ALA A 131 3.66 -0.46 4.21
N LEU A 132 3.38 -0.52 2.91
CA LEU A 132 3.67 0.57 1.97
C LEU A 132 2.54 1.61 1.91
N PHE A 133 1.29 1.16 1.89
CA PHE A 133 0.11 1.99 1.54
C PHE A 133 -0.90 2.13 2.68
N GLY A 134 -0.73 1.42 3.79
CA GLY A 134 -1.46 1.70 5.01
C GLY A 134 -1.21 3.13 5.45
N TYR A 135 -2.24 3.80 5.96
CA TYR A 135 -2.06 5.12 6.52
C TYR A 135 -1.23 5.01 7.81
N ASP A 136 -0.24 5.87 7.95
CA ASP A 136 0.59 5.98 9.15
C ASP A 136 0.10 7.20 9.93
N SER A 137 -0.49 7.02 11.12
CA SER A 137 -0.72 8.17 12.00
C SER A 137 0.48 8.36 12.92
N GLU A 138 0.85 9.61 13.14
CA GLU A 138 1.76 9.98 14.23
C GLU A 138 1.18 9.65 15.62
N ASP A 139 -0.13 9.40 15.69
CA ASP A 139 -0.81 8.98 16.91
C ASP A 139 -0.65 7.47 17.18
N TYR A 140 -0.38 7.11 18.43
CA TYR A 140 -0.07 5.75 18.92
C TYR A 140 -1.18 4.69 18.76
N TYR A 141 -2.27 4.97 18.05
CA TYR A 141 -3.47 4.13 18.05
C TYR A 141 -3.43 2.96 17.06
N PHE A 142 -2.62 3.06 16.02
CA PHE A 142 -2.37 1.97 15.10
C PHE A 142 -0.98 2.13 14.50
N ASP A 143 -0.42 1.01 14.09
CA ASP A 143 0.87 0.96 13.44
C ASP A 143 0.76 0.01 12.26
N ARG A 144 0.86 0.57 11.05
CA ARG A 144 0.76 -0.19 9.80
C ARG A 144 1.89 -1.20 9.63
N SER A 145 2.97 -1.11 10.41
CA SER A 145 4.04 -2.11 10.44
C SER A 145 3.78 -3.21 11.47
N SER A 146 2.78 -3.09 12.34
CA SER A 146 2.46 -4.09 13.36
C SER A 146 1.86 -5.35 12.76
N THR A 147 2.40 -6.51 13.16
CA THR A 147 1.91 -7.82 12.74
C THR A 147 0.48 -8.09 13.21
N SER A 148 0.12 -7.73 14.45
CA SER A 148 -1.24 -7.92 14.99
C SER A 148 -2.25 -7.00 14.31
N PHE A 149 -1.83 -5.77 13.94
CA PHE A 149 -2.64 -4.87 13.13
C PHE A 149 -2.93 -5.47 11.75
N MET A 150 -1.90 -5.96 11.05
CA MET A 150 -2.05 -6.59 9.73
C MET A 150 -2.95 -7.82 9.78
N GLU A 151 -2.74 -8.71 10.77
CA GLU A 151 -3.56 -9.91 10.96
C GLU A 151 -5.01 -9.54 11.18
N ARG A 152 -5.27 -8.55 12.05
CA ARG A 152 -6.63 -8.06 12.29
C ARG A 152 -7.25 -7.47 11.03
N LEU A 153 -6.55 -6.59 10.31
CA LEU A 153 -7.09 -5.94 9.12
C LEU A 153 -7.43 -6.95 8.01
N LEU A 154 -6.55 -7.93 7.78
CA LEU A 154 -6.72 -8.97 6.77
C LEU A 154 -7.65 -10.12 7.21
N GLY A 155 -8.09 -10.15 8.46
CA GLY A 155 -8.91 -11.25 9.00
C GLY A 155 -8.13 -12.56 9.16
N LEU A 156 -6.83 -12.48 9.41
CA LEU A 156 -5.93 -13.61 9.61
C LEU A 156 -5.87 -14.04 11.08
N ARG A 157 -5.36 -15.25 11.33
CA ARG A 157 -5.10 -15.75 12.67
C ARG A 157 -3.80 -15.18 13.22
N ALA A 158 -3.71 -15.10 14.55
CA ALA A 158 -2.48 -14.72 15.22
C ALA A 158 -1.31 -15.63 14.81
N GLY A 159 -0.22 -15.05 14.33
CA GLY A 159 0.95 -15.77 13.84
C GLY A 159 0.96 -16.03 12.32
N ASP A 160 -0.15 -15.79 11.61
CA ASP A 160 -0.20 -15.99 10.17
C ASP A 160 0.81 -15.07 9.46
N VAL A 161 0.97 -13.81 9.89
CA VAL A 161 1.98 -12.91 9.28
C VAL A 161 3.39 -13.46 9.45
N HIS A 162 3.68 -14.09 10.60
CA HIS A 162 4.97 -14.73 10.84
C HIS A 162 5.20 -15.90 9.87
N LEU A 163 4.17 -16.73 9.66
CA LEU A 163 4.23 -17.85 8.72
C LEU A 163 4.37 -17.40 7.26
N ALA A 164 3.73 -16.28 6.87
CA ALA A 164 3.85 -15.74 5.51
C ALA A 164 5.27 -15.23 5.20
N LEU A 165 5.88 -14.54 6.16
CA LEU A 165 7.16 -13.88 5.97
C LEU A 165 8.38 -14.77 6.30
N ASP A 166 8.13 -16.00 6.73
CA ASP A 166 9.12 -16.88 7.33
C ASP A 166 10.32 -17.12 6.40
N ASP A 167 10.07 -17.41 5.13
CA ASP A 167 11.11 -17.65 4.13
C ASP A 167 11.72 -16.35 3.55
N LEU A 168 11.19 -15.18 3.95
CA LEU A 168 11.54 -13.87 3.42
C LEU A 168 12.41 -13.03 4.37
N TYR A 169 12.96 -13.64 5.42
CA TYR A 169 13.76 -12.94 6.45
C TYR A 169 14.95 -12.13 5.88
N SER A 170 15.45 -12.47 4.69
CA SER A 170 16.50 -11.70 4.01
C SER A 170 16.02 -10.38 3.42
N LEU A 171 14.71 -10.21 3.27
CA LEU A 171 14.02 -9.03 2.72
C LEU A 171 13.23 -8.27 3.79
N ILE A 172 12.62 -9.00 4.73
CA ILE A 172 11.71 -8.45 5.75
C ILE A 172 12.01 -9.10 7.10
N ASP A 173 12.36 -8.30 8.11
CA ASP A 173 12.46 -8.77 9.49
C ASP A 173 11.12 -8.63 10.21
N ILE A 174 10.90 -9.50 11.21
CA ILE A 174 9.92 -9.27 12.27
C ILE A 174 10.69 -9.00 13.56
N LEU A 175 10.49 -7.81 14.11
CA LEU A 175 11.20 -7.33 15.29
C LEU A 175 10.22 -7.23 16.47
N PRO A 176 10.64 -7.65 17.68
CA PRO A 176 9.92 -7.32 18.89
C PRO A 176 9.81 -5.80 19.03
N ASP A 177 8.68 -5.34 19.54
CA ASP A 177 8.44 -3.96 19.93
C ASP A 177 7.98 -3.92 21.38
N ASN A 178 8.39 -2.88 22.09
CA ASN A 178 8.05 -2.66 23.49
C ASN A 178 6.61 -2.16 23.67
N HIS A 179 5.86 -2.01 22.57
CA HIS A 179 4.49 -1.54 22.61
C HIS A 179 3.54 -2.61 23.17
N PRO A 180 2.74 -2.31 24.21
CA PRO A 180 1.92 -3.31 24.89
C PRO A 180 0.81 -3.90 23.99
N THR A 181 0.34 -3.16 22.98
CA THR A 181 -0.69 -3.63 22.04
C THR A 181 -0.13 -4.12 20.70
N PHE A 182 1.11 -3.75 20.36
CA PHE A 182 1.75 -4.04 19.08
C PHE A 182 3.11 -4.69 19.33
N PRO A 183 3.14 -5.94 19.81
CA PRO A 183 4.35 -6.56 20.35
C PRO A 183 5.41 -6.89 19.29
N CYS A 184 5.04 -6.91 18.01
CA CYS A 184 5.93 -7.19 16.90
C CYS A 184 5.62 -6.29 15.70
N ARG A 185 6.66 -5.77 15.06
CA ARG A 185 6.59 -4.98 13.82
C ARG A 185 7.42 -5.62 12.73
N ILE A 186 6.98 -5.46 11.48
CA ILE A 186 7.80 -5.82 10.33
C ILE A 186 8.69 -4.67 9.91
N ARG A 187 9.87 -4.98 9.37
CA ARG A 187 10.78 -3.99 8.79
C ARG A 187 11.30 -4.50 7.45
N ILE A 188 10.93 -3.82 6.37
CA ILE A 188 11.52 -4.04 5.05
C ILE A 188 12.98 -3.55 5.12
N HIS A 189 13.92 -4.40 4.72
CA HIS A 189 15.35 -4.14 4.94
C HIS A 189 15.91 -2.98 4.12
N HIS A 190 15.32 -2.70 2.95
CA HIS A 190 15.82 -1.67 2.05
C HIS A 190 14.73 -1.17 1.11
N ALA A 191 14.78 0.12 0.76
CA ALA A 191 13.82 0.76 -0.14
C ALA A 191 13.76 0.12 -1.54
N SER A 192 14.86 -0.47 -2.01
CA SER A 192 14.92 -1.18 -3.29
C SER A 192 13.94 -2.34 -3.42
N ILE A 193 13.44 -2.89 -2.31
CA ILE A 193 12.36 -3.89 -2.35
C ILE A 193 11.04 -3.23 -2.75
N ALA A 194 10.73 -2.06 -2.18
CA ALA A 194 9.58 -1.27 -2.61
C ALA A 194 9.74 -0.88 -4.08
N ASP A 195 10.90 -0.36 -4.48
CA ASP A 195 11.16 0.00 -5.90
C ASP A 195 11.01 -1.19 -6.85
N PHE A 196 11.35 -2.39 -6.40
CA PHE A 196 11.21 -3.61 -7.18
C PHE A 196 9.74 -4.05 -7.31
N VAL A 197 9.02 -4.20 -6.20
CA VAL A 197 7.62 -4.71 -6.22
C VAL A 197 6.66 -3.71 -6.84
N LEU A 198 7.00 -2.41 -6.84
CA LEU A 198 6.21 -1.35 -7.47
C LEU A 198 6.55 -1.12 -8.95
N ASP A 199 7.51 -1.87 -9.51
CA ASP A 199 7.83 -1.81 -10.93
C ASP A 199 7.47 -3.14 -11.61
N ARG A 200 6.43 -3.11 -12.45
CA ARG A 200 5.92 -4.31 -13.16
C ARG A 200 6.97 -4.92 -14.09
N SER A 201 7.80 -4.10 -14.73
CA SER A 201 8.82 -4.57 -15.66
C SER A 201 9.92 -5.36 -14.94
N ARG A 202 10.22 -4.97 -13.70
CA ARG A 202 11.22 -5.62 -12.86
C ARG A 202 10.66 -6.85 -12.16
N SER A 203 9.48 -6.76 -11.56
CA SER A 203 8.94 -7.79 -10.65
C SER A 203 8.02 -8.84 -11.32
N ASN A 204 7.45 -8.54 -12.49
CA ASN A 204 6.55 -9.42 -13.24
C ASN A 204 5.36 -9.91 -12.37
N GLN A 205 5.35 -11.20 -12.00
CA GLN A 205 4.29 -11.80 -11.18
C GLN A 205 4.30 -11.32 -9.72
N TYR A 206 5.40 -10.70 -9.28
CA TYR A 206 5.56 -10.12 -7.94
C TYR A 206 5.24 -8.61 -7.91
N PHE A 207 4.58 -8.11 -8.94
CA PHE A 207 4.19 -6.71 -9.01
C PHE A 207 2.99 -6.43 -8.09
N ILE A 208 3.14 -5.42 -7.24
CA ILE A 208 2.08 -4.89 -6.41
C ILE A 208 1.51 -3.64 -7.10
N ASP A 209 0.30 -3.78 -7.60
CA ASP A 209 -0.45 -2.67 -8.16
C ASP A 209 -1.03 -1.80 -7.03
N GLN A 210 -0.53 -0.58 -6.89
CA GLN A 210 -0.95 0.33 -5.82
C GLN A 210 -2.47 0.56 -5.80
N ALA A 211 -3.11 0.74 -6.96
CA ALA A 211 -4.54 1.04 -7.00
C ALA A 211 -5.37 -0.19 -6.61
N ARG A 212 -4.93 -1.40 -6.97
CA ARG A 212 -5.57 -2.64 -6.50
C ARG A 212 -5.30 -2.93 -5.03
N ALA A 213 -4.10 -2.63 -4.53
CA ALA A 213 -3.78 -2.72 -3.12
C ALA A 213 -4.68 -1.81 -2.28
N GLN A 214 -4.83 -0.54 -2.69
CA GLN A 214 -5.77 0.41 -2.06
C GLN A 214 -7.21 -0.10 -2.11
N ALA A 215 -7.64 -0.72 -3.21
CA ALA A 215 -8.96 -1.32 -3.32
C ALA A 215 -9.18 -2.47 -2.31
N LYS A 216 -8.16 -3.31 -2.11
CA LYS A 216 -8.21 -4.39 -1.11
C LYS A 216 -8.28 -3.83 0.32
N LEU A 217 -7.49 -2.80 0.62
CA LEU A 217 -7.54 -2.13 1.93
C LEU A 217 -8.91 -1.48 2.18
N ALA A 218 -9.48 -0.80 1.19
CA ALA A 218 -10.84 -0.25 1.28
C ALA A 218 -11.88 -1.34 1.53
N HIS A 219 -11.77 -2.48 0.84
CA HIS A 219 -12.61 -3.66 1.07
C HIS A 219 -12.51 -4.15 2.52
N CYS A 220 -11.28 -4.38 3.02
CA CYS A 220 -11.05 -4.79 4.40
C CYS A 220 -11.67 -3.80 5.39
N CYS A 221 -11.53 -2.50 5.16
CA CYS A 221 -12.17 -1.48 5.99
C CYS A 221 -13.71 -1.66 6.06
N ILE A 222 -14.37 -1.81 4.91
CA ILE A 222 -15.83 -2.00 4.82
C ILE A 222 -16.27 -3.27 5.58
N VAL A 223 -15.53 -4.37 5.44
CA VAL A 223 -15.82 -5.63 6.14
C VAL A 223 -15.78 -5.42 7.65
N HIS A 224 -14.75 -4.75 8.17
CA HIS A 224 -14.62 -4.50 9.61
C HIS A 224 -15.70 -3.59 10.17
N ILE A 225 -16.14 -2.57 9.42
CA ILE A 225 -17.22 -1.66 9.84
C ILE A 225 -18.52 -2.42 10.16
N LYS A 226 -18.84 -3.49 9.42
CA LYS A 226 -20.07 -4.29 9.60
C LYS A 226 -20.10 -5.14 10.87
N THR A 227 -18.94 -5.46 11.44
CA THR A 227 -18.84 -6.54 12.45
C THR A 227 -19.10 -6.11 13.90
N ASP A 228 -19.48 -4.85 14.16
CA ASP A 228 -19.60 -4.25 15.51
C ASP A 228 -18.35 -4.39 16.43
N ALA A 229 -17.27 -5.00 15.93
CA ALA A 229 -16.01 -5.28 16.62
C ALA A 229 -15.03 -4.09 16.65
N TYR A 230 -15.54 -2.87 16.45
CA TYR A 230 -14.75 -1.65 16.25
C TYR A 230 -14.41 -0.90 17.55
N GLN A 231 -14.78 -1.38 18.75
CA GLN A 231 -14.56 -0.63 19.99
C GLN A 231 -13.09 -0.19 20.18
N ASP A 232 -12.14 -1.01 19.72
CA ASP A 232 -10.69 -0.74 19.79
C ASP A 232 -9.98 -0.79 18.42
N PHE A 233 -10.70 -0.69 17.31
CA PHE A 233 -10.11 -0.72 15.96
C PHE A 233 -10.72 0.34 15.06
N HIS A 234 -10.21 1.55 15.22
CA HIS A 234 -10.76 2.73 14.57
C HIS A 234 -10.25 2.92 13.15
N TYR A 235 -9.14 2.25 12.77
CA TYR A 235 -8.52 2.38 11.45
C TYR A 235 -9.49 2.19 10.28
N PRO A 236 -10.31 1.12 10.22
CA PRO A 236 -11.31 0.95 9.16
C PRO A 236 -12.27 2.13 8.97
N ILE A 237 -12.63 2.80 10.06
CA ILE A 237 -13.62 3.87 10.05
C ILE A 237 -12.94 5.18 9.62
N LEU A 238 -11.73 5.44 10.13
CA LEU A 238 -10.99 6.69 9.89
C LEU A 238 -10.36 6.76 8.49
N TYR A 239 -9.96 5.63 7.92
CA TYR A 239 -9.16 5.60 6.67
C TYR A 239 -9.85 4.95 5.48
N LEU A 240 -11.15 4.65 5.57
CA LEU A 240 -11.91 4.15 4.43
C LEU A 240 -11.87 5.14 3.24
N SER A 241 -12.13 6.43 3.48
CA SER A 241 -12.10 7.45 2.42
C SER A 241 -10.73 7.60 1.78
N TYR A 242 -9.66 7.53 2.58
CA TYR A 242 -8.27 7.52 2.11
C TYR A 242 -7.99 6.34 1.17
N HIS A 243 -8.42 5.13 1.51
CA HIS A 243 -8.22 3.98 0.64
C HIS A 243 -9.09 4.05 -0.62
N LEU A 244 -10.33 4.54 -0.51
CA LEU A 244 -11.23 4.68 -1.66
C LEU A 244 -10.69 5.66 -2.71
N SER A 245 -10.00 6.73 -2.30
CA SER A 245 -9.47 7.73 -3.24
C SER A 245 -8.34 7.20 -4.13
N GLY A 246 -7.52 6.28 -3.60
CA GLY A 246 -6.47 5.62 -4.37
C GLY A 246 -6.90 4.32 -5.05
N ALA A 247 -8.15 3.87 -4.88
CA ALA A 247 -8.57 2.53 -5.26
C ALA A 247 -8.92 2.37 -6.75
N PHE A 248 -8.56 1.22 -7.31
CA PHE A 248 -9.16 0.71 -8.53
C PHE A 248 -10.50 0.02 -8.21
N PRO A 249 -11.58 0.21 -8.98
CA PRO A 249 -12.89 -0.40 -8.70
C PRO A 249 -12.91 -1.90 -9.06
N THR A 250 -12.31 -2.74 -8.21
CA THR A 250 -12.37 -4.20 -8.34
C THR A 250 -13.77 -4.72 -8.06
N GLU A 251 -14.12 -5.90 -8.58
CA GLU A 251 -15.43 -6.52 -8.32
C GLU A 251 -15.69 -6.75 -6.82
N GLU A 252 -14.66 -7.14 -6.06
CA GLU A 252 -14.72 -7.30 -4.61
C GLU A 252 -15.04 -5.98 -3.88
N LEU A 253 -14.39 -4.88 -4.27
CA LEU A 253 -14.65 -3.56 -3.70
C LEU A 253 -16.04 -3.05 -4.08
N LYS A 254 -16.43 -3.22 -5.35
CA LYS A 254 -17.76 -2.87 -5.87
C LYS A 254 -18.87 -3.58 -5.08
N GLU A 255 -18.75 -4.88 -4.88
CA GLU A 255 -19.70 -5.67 -4.10
C GLU A 255 -19.77 -5.17 -2.65
N SER A 256 -18.62 -4.85 -2.06
CA SER A 256 -18.55 -4.34 -0.69
C SER A 256 -19.23 -2.98 -0.54
N LEU A 257 -18.99 -2.09 -1.51
CA LEU A 257 -19.60 -0.78 -1.57
C LEU A 257 -21.10 -0.87 -1.78
N ILE A 258 -21.59 -1.75 -2.67
CA ILE A 258 -23.04 -2.00 -2.81
C ILE A 258 -23.64 -2.31 -1.46
N HIS A 259 -22.99 -3.10 -0.61
CA HIS A 259 -23.52 -3.48 0.70
C HIS A 259 -23.08 -2.56 1.84
N PHE A 260 -22.47 -1.41 1.54
CA PHE A 260 -22.09 -0.42 2.53
C PHE A 260 -23.35 0.23 3.13
N ASN A 261 -23.34 0.43 4.45
CA ASN A 261 -24.43 1.07 5.18
C ASN A 261 -23.92 2.36 5.84
N PRO A 262 -24.32 3.55 5.34
CA PRO A 262 -23.85 4.81 5.90
C PRO A 262 -24.27 5.03 7.36
N ALA A 263 -25.41 4.47 7.78
CA ALA A 263 -25.86 4.58 9.16
C ALA A 263 -24.94 3.81 10.14
N GLU A 264 -24.45 2.63 9.73
CA GLU A 264 -23.50 1.85 10.53
C GLU A 264 -22.16 2.56 10.65
N TRP A 265 -21.65 3.10 9.53
CA TRP A 265 -20.42 3.87 9.54
C TRP A 265 -20.54 5.11 10.42
N MET A 266 -21.62 5.89 10.30
CA MET A 266 -21.86 7.10 11.11
C MET A 266 -21.99 6.78 12.60
N LYS A 267 -22.72 5.71 12.94
CA LYS A 267 -22.81 5.20 14.31
C LYS A 267 -21.44 4.82 14.86
N ALA A 268 -20.60 4.14 14.08
CA ALA A 268 -19.25 3.76 14.50
C ALA A 268 -18.33 5.00 14.64
N ARG A 269 -18.36 5.91 13.66
CA ARG A 269 -17.59 7.15 13.63
C ARG A 269 -17.90 8.07 14.80
N SER A 270 -19.17 8.19 15.18
CA SER A 270 -19.61 9.00 16.33
C SER A 270 -19.03 8.55 17.67
N LYS A 271 -18.66 7.27 17.81
CA LYS A 271 -18.05 6.71 19.03
C LYS A 271 -16.56 7.02 19.17
N ILE A 272 -15.89 7.41 18.08
CA ILE A 272 -14.43 7.71 18.04
C ILE A 272 -14.13 9.15 18.51
N ARG A 273 -15.17 9.94 18.85
CA ARG A 273 -15.15 11.40 19.06
C ARG A 273 -14.22 11.94 20.17
N ASN A 274 -13.56 11.07 20.96
CA ASN A 274 -12.62 11.49 22.02
C ASN A 274 -11.13 11.26 21.65
N PHE A 275 -10.81 10.78 20.45
CA PHE A 275 -9.44 10.53 20.03
C PHE A 275 -8.86 11.73 19.26
N GLY A 276 -8.24 12.65 20.01
CA GLY A 276 -7.00 13.31 19.58
C GLY A 276 -7.01 14.19 18.33
N ALA A 277 -8.03 15.02 18.12
CA ALA A 277 -7.89 16.34 17.47
C ALA A 277 -9.24 17.03 17.57
N HIS A 278 -9.26 18.35 17.57
CA HIS A 278 -10.49 19.12 17.38
C HIS A 278 -11.03 18.89 15.95
N THR A 279 -11.53 17.70 15.65
CA THR A 279 -12.25 17.43 14.40
C THR A 279 -13.70 17.82 14.61
N HIS A 280 -14.00 19.04 14.21
CA HIS A 280 -15.34 19.58 14.09
C HIS A 280 -16.26 18.56 13.40
N MET A 281 -17.53 18.51 13.81
CA MET A 281 -18.57 17.65 13.25
C MET A 281 -18.66 17.73 11.71
N ASN A 282 -18.18 18.83 11.13
CA ASN A 282 -18.02 19.07 9.70
C ASN A 282 -17.13 18.02 9.01
N ARG A 283 -15.95 17.67 9.58
CA ARG A 283 -15.04 16.69 8.96
C ARG A 283 -15.67 15.29 8.80
N THR A 284 -16.51 14.88 9.75
CA THR A 284 -17.20 13.58 9.67
C THR A 284 -18.17 13.53 8.49
N TRP A 285 -18.87 14.63 8.22
CA TRP A 285 -19.77 14.72 7.09
C TRP A 285 -19.02 14.80 5.76
N ASP A 286 -17.91 15.53 5.71
CA ASP A 286 -17.03 15.59 4.54
C ASP A 286 -16.51 14.18 4.18
N GLU A 287 -16.04 13.42 5.17
CA GLU A 287 -15.60 12.02 5.00
C GLU A 287 -16.73 11.13 4.45
N LEU A 288 -17.96 11.26 5.00
CA LEU A 288 -19.10 10.49 4.52
C LEU A 288 -19.46 10.85 3.07
N MET A 289 -19.38 12.13 2.70
CA MET A 289 -19.59 12.59 1.32
C MET A 289 -18.54 12.03 0.37
N HIS A 290 -17.28 11.99 0.78
CA HIS A 290 -16.23 11.34 -0.01
C HIS A 290 -16.57 9.86 -0.27
N ILE A 291 -17.01 9.15 0.78
CA ILE A 291 -17.44 7.74 0.63
C ILE A 291 -18.62 7.62 -0.35
N LEU A 292 -19.61 8.52 -0.28
CA LEU A 292 -20.75 8.52 -1.21
C LEU A 292 -20.31 8.78 -2.66
N VAL A 293 -19.37 9.70 -2.89
CA VAL A 293 -18.83 9.98 -4.23
C VAL A 293 -18.15 8.74 -4.81
N TYR A 294 -17.24 8.10 -4.06
CA TYR A 294 -16.58 6.88 -4.54
C TYR A 294 -17.56 5.71 -4.68
N HIS A 295 -18.56 5.60 -3.79
CA HIS A 295 -19.64 4.64 -3.93
C HIS A 295 -20.36 4.81 -5.28
N LYS A 296 -20.77 6.04 -5.62
CA LYS A 296 -21.42 6.35 -6.90
C LYS A 296 -20.52 6.01 -8.08
N ILE A 297 -19.26 6.46 -8.05
CA ILE A 297 -18.31 6.27 -9.15
C ILE A 297 -18.06 4.77 -9.38
N TYR A 298 -17.85 3.99 -8.33
CA TYR A 298 -17.45 2.58 -8.47
C TYR A 298 -18.63 1.65 -8.74
N THR A 299 -19.85 2.00 -8.32
CA THR A 299 -21.00 1.12 -8.44
C THR A 299 -21.96 1.46 -9.58
N MET A 300 -21.79 2.58 -10.31
CA MET A 300 -22.78 3.08 -11.28
C MET A 300 -23.21 2.09 -12.36
N GLU A 301 -22.34 1.18 -12.77
CA GLU A 301 -22.60 0.19 -13.83
C GLU A 301 -23.34 -1.05 -13.32
N LEU A 302 -23.48 -1.19 -12.01
CA LEU A 302 -24.03 -2.38 -11.37
C LEU A 302 -25.56 -2.30 -11.30
N SER A 303 -26.23 -3.43 -11.54
CA SER A 303 -27.70 -3.50 -11.52
C SER A 303 -28.31 -3.13 -10.16
N GLN A 304 -27.58 -3.38 -9.07
CA GLN A 304 -28.01 -3.09 -7.70
C GLN A 304 -27.70 -1.65 -7.27
N HIS A 305 -27.08 -0.83 -8.12
CA HIS A 305 -26.68 0.54 -7.82
C HIS A 305 -27.85 1.39 -7.30
N SER A 306 -28.99 1.36 -8.01
CA SER A 306 -30.17 2.15 -7.62
C SER A 306 -30.72 1.75 -6.25
N GLU A 307 -30.70 0.45 -5.93
CA GLU A 307 -31.17 -0.05 -4.64
C GLU A 307 -30.20 0.35 -3.51
N SER A 308 -28.90 0.36 -3.82
CA SER A 308 -27.90 0.86 -2.90
C SER A 308 -28.05 2.36 -2.63
N LEU A 309 -28.32 3.17 -3.65
CA LEU A 309 -28.60 4.59 -3.47
C LEU A 309 -29.86 4.86 -2.65
N LYS A 310 -30.90 4.02 -2.73
CA LYS A 310 -32.06 4.16 -1.84
C LYS A 310 -31.70 4.04 -0.36
N ARG A 311 -30.71 3.22 0.00
CA ARG A 311 -30.22 3.11 1.39
C ARG A 311 -29.52 4.39 1.83
N TRP A 312 -28.72 4.98 0.95
CA TRP A 312 -28.14 6.30 1.17
C TRP A 312 -29.25 7.35 1.33
N ASP A 313 -30.19 7.44 0.39
CA ASP A 313 -31.29 8.41 0.46
C ASP A 313 -32.12 8.26 1.73
N ALA A 314 -32.43 7.02 2.14
CA ALA A 314 -33.17 6.75 3.36
C ALA A 314 -32.41 7.24 4.61
N TYR A 315 -31.11 6.95 4.70
CA TYR A 315 -30.26 7.45 5.78
C TYR A 315 -30.23 8.98 5.80
N MET A 316 -29.91 9.59 4.66
CA MET A 316 -29.78 11.05 4.53
C MET A 316 -31.08 11.78 4.86
N ARG A 317 -32.24 11.24 4.46
CA ARG A 317 -33.56 11.77 4.83
C ARG A 317 -33.83 11.64 6.32
N SER A 318 -33.49 10.51 6.95
CA SER A 318 -33.67 10.33 8.39
C SER A 318 -32.84 11.32 9.22
N GLU A 319 -31.71 11.76 8.66
CA GLU A 319 -30.86 12.76 9.27
C GLU A 319 -31.37 14.18 8.99
N LEU A 320 -31.86 14.48 7.78
CA LEU A 320 -32.36 15.81 7.37
C LEU A 320 -33.36 16.44 8.37
N ASP A 321 -34.25 15.63 8.96
CA ASP A 321 -35.19 16.10 10.00
C ASP A 321 -34.48 16.55 11.30
N ASN A 322 -33.31 15.99 11.61
CA ASN A 322 -32.43 16.44 12.70
C ASN A 322 -31.55 17.65 12.28
N TYR A 323 -31.17 17.75 10.99
CA TYR A 323 -30.22 18.75 10.45
C TYR A 323 -30.85 20.11 10.13
N ALA A 324 -32.11 20.17 9.71
CA ALA A 324 -32.82 21.40 9.33
C ALA A 324 -32.90 22.47 10.45
N THR A 325 -32.50 22.13 11.67
CA THR A 325 -32.51 23.04 12.83
C THR A 325 -31.14 23.58 13.24
N LYS A 326 -29.99 23.10 12.69
CA LYS A 326 -28.68 23.29 13.35
C LYS A 326 -27.44 23.60 12.50
N PHE A 327 -27.47 23.70 11.15
CA PHE A 327 -26.26 23.92 10.32
C PHE A 327 -26.39 25.06 9.27
N PRO A 328 -25.25 25.64 8.79
CA PRO A 328 -25.23 26.70 7.76
C PRO A 328 -25.69 26.19 6.39
N LEU A 329 -26.22 27.10 5.56
CA LEU A 329 -26.79 26.81 4.23
C LEU A 329 -25.81 26.13 3.24
N ASP A 330 -24.51 26.36 3.40
CA ASP A 330 -23.48 25.95 2.44
C ASP A 330 -23.26 24.41 2.42
N ASP A 331 -23.33 23.77 3.59
CA ASP A 331 -23.24 22.30 3.71
C ASP A 331 -24.44 21.62 3.04
N LEU A 332 -25.62 22.23 3.15
CA LEU A 332 -26.86 21.76 2.52
C LEU A 332 -26.81 21.87 0.99
N ILE A 333 -26.16 22.89 0.43
CA ILE A 333 -26.01 23.07 -1.02
C ILE A 333 -25.03 22.04 -1.61
N CYS A 334 -23.91 21.76 -0.93
CA CYS A 334 -22.99 20.69 -1.33
C CYS A 334 -23.70 19.32 -1.32
N TRP A 335 -24.45 19.04 -0.25
CA TRP A 335 -25.31 17.86 -0.13
C TRP A 335 -26.29 17.72 -1.30
N ILE A 336 -27.06 18.78 -1.60
CA ILE A 336 -28.05 18.80 -2.67
C ILE A 336 -27.35 18.58 -4.02
N THR A 337 -26.20 19.22 -4.24
CA THR A 337 -25.44 19.10 -5.49
C THR A 337 -24.93 17.67 -5.71
N LEU A 338 -24.34 17.05 -4.69
CA LEU A 338 -23.84 15.67 -4.76
C LEU A 338 -24.95 14.63 -4.89
N ILE A 339 -26.12 14.86 -4.28
CA ILE A 339 -27.29 14.00 -4.40
C ILE A 339 -27.92 14.12 -5.80
N ILE A 340 -28.02 15.33 -6.35
CA ILE A 340 -28.73 15.64 -7.61
C ILE A 340 -27.88 15.47 -8.87
N LEU A 341 -26.54 15.49 -8.79
CA LEU A 341 -25.65 15.35 -9.94
C LEU A 341 -25.96 14.10 -10.81
N PRO A 342 -26.38 14.28 -12.09
CA PRO A 342 -26.67 13.16 -12.98
C PRO A 342 -25.38 12.47 -13.44
N ILE A 343 -25.29 11.16 -13.22
CA ILE A 343 -24.09 10.32 -13.38
C ILE A 343 -23.83 9.93 -14.87
N LYS A 344 -23.79 10.90 -15.78
CA LYS A 344 -23.28 10.70 -17.15
C LYS A 344 -22.08 11.60 -17.40
N MET A 345 -20.94 11.24 -16.80
CA MET A 345 -19.68 11.98 -16.97
C MET A 345 -18.60 11.07 -17.56
N SER A 346 -17.93 11.54 -18.62
CA SER A 346 -16.71 10.89 -19.15
C SER A 346 -15.57 10.95 -18.11
N PRO A 347 -14.54 10.07 -18.20
CA PRO A 347 -13.41 10.08 -17.27
C PRO A 347 -12.73 11.45 -17.14
N ARG A 348 -12.61 12.19 -18.25
CA ARG A 348 -12.05 13.56 -18.25
C ARG A 348 -12.94 14.57 -17.52
N GLN A 349 -14.26 14.46 -17.65
CA GLN A 349 -15.23 15.32 -16.92
C GLN A 349 -15.26 14.99 -15.42
N ARG A 350 -15.01 13.73 -15.07
CA ARG A 350 -14.85 13.25 -13.70
C ARG A 350 -13.60 13.85 -13.04
N ASP A 351 -12.44 13.81 -13.72
CA ASP A 351 -11.20 14.38 -13.18
C ASP A 351 -11.30 15.91 -13.00
N ILE A 352 -11.96 16.60 -13.93
CA ILE A 352 -12.21 18.04 -13.83
C ILE A 352 -13.12 18.36 -12.64
N LEU A 353 -14.21 17.60 -12.43
CA LEU A 353 -15.13 17.81 -11.31
C LEU A 353 -14.44 17.53 -9.96
N LEU A 354 -13.64 16.47 -9.88
CA LEU A 354 -12.89 16.15 -8.66
C LEU A 354 -11.86 17.24 -8.35
N ASN A 355 -11.16 17.77 -9.36
CA ASN A 355 -10.20 18.87 -9.17
C ASN A 355 -10.84 20.24 -8.91
N SER A 356 -12.10 20.44 -9.31
CA SER A 356 -12.85 21.68 -9.02
C SER A 356 -13.48 21.65 -7.63
N ILE A 357 -13.84 20.47 -7.12
CA ILE A 357 -14.40 20.31 -5.78
C ILE A 357 -13.28 20.24 -4.74
N PHE A 358 -12.12 19.65 -5.07
CA PHE A 358 -11.05 19.37 -4.11
C PHE A 358 -9.71 20.02 -4.49
N ASP A 359 -8.95 20.46 -3.49
CA ASP A 359 -7.54 20.82 -3.56
C ASP A 359 -6.62 19.59 -3.58
N ASP A 360 -5.35 19.79 -3.93
CA ASP A 360 -4.26 18.81 -3.91
C ASP A 360 -4.05 18.16 -2.52
N THR A 361 -4.65 18.74 -1.47
CA THR A 361 -4.65 18.25 -0.09
C THR A 361 -5.97 17.57 0.34
N TYR A 362 -6.89 17.31 -0.60
CA TYR A 362 -8.25 16.79 -0.36
C TYR A 362 -9.15 17.74 0.46
N ASN A 363 -8.78 19.02 0.58
CA ASN A 363 -9.63 20.07 1.15
C ASN A 363 -10.60 20.61 0.08
N VAL A 364 -11.82 21.01 0.46
CA VAL A 364 -12.80 21.50 -0.51
C VAL A 364 -12.42 22.90 -1.03
N LYS A 365 -12.26 23.05 -2.35
CA LYS A 365 -12.09 24.34 -3.04
C LYS A 365 -13.48 24.87 -3.41
N PHE A 366 -14.06 25.73 -2.58
CA PHE A 366 -15.33 26.36 -2.93
C PHE A 366 -15.11 27.68 -3.68
N ASP A 367 -15.36 27.65 -4.99
CA ASP A 367 -15.90 28.82 -5.71
C ASP A 367 -17.23 28.40 -6.39
N GLN A 368 -18.32 29.07 -6.00
CA GLN A 368 -19.69 28.74 -6.44
C GLN A 368 -19.89 28.99 -7.94
N ASP A 369 -19.16 29.96 -8.50
CA ASP A 369 -19.35 30.39 -9.89
C ASP A 369 -18.73 29.40 -10.89
N ASP A 370 -17.65 28.71 -10.51
CA ASP A 370 -16.97 27.73 -11.35
C ASP A 370 -17.76 26.42 -11.49
N ILE A 371 -18.39 25.95 -10.40
CA ILE A 371 -19.19 24.72 -10.42
C ILE A 371 -20.50 24.95 -11.18
N PHE A 372 -21.21 26.06 -10.94
CA PHE A 372 -22.42 26.38 -11.70
C PHE A 372 -22.11 26.67 -13.18
N GLY A 373 -20.99 27.33 -13.48
CA GLY A 373 -20.50 27.55 -14.85
C GLY A 373 -20.16 26.24 -15.57
N PHE A 374 -19.51 25.30 -14.88
CA PHE A 374 -19.22 23.97 -15.42
C PHE A 374 -20.51 23.15 -15.62
N LEU A 375 -21.42 23.14 -14.66
CA LEU A 375 -22.67 22.37 -14.72
C LEU A 375 -23.67 22.90 -15.76
N SER A 376 -23.67 24.21 -16.02
CA SER A 376 -24.46 24.84 -17.08
C SER A 376 -23.90 24.61 -18.49
N SER A 377 -22.67 24.12 -18.61
CA SER A 377 -22.06 23.76 -19.90
C SER A 377 -22.49 22.39 -20.44
N PHE A 378 -23.22 21.60 -19.64
CA PHE A 378 -23.77 20.31 -20.07
C PHE A 378 -25.11 20.49 -20.77
N PRO A 379 -25.36 19.80 -21.91
CA PRO A 379 -26.68 19.82 -22.53
C PRO A 379 -27.68 19.11 -21.63
N VAL A 380 -28.65 19.88 -21.12
CA VAL A 380 -29.82 19.34 -20.41
C VAL A 380 -30.56 18.42 -21.38
N GLY A 381 -30.47 17.11 -21.14
CA GLY A 381 -31.31 16.15 -21.83
C GLY A 381 -32.77 16.46 -21.51
N GLN A 382 -33.51 16.98 -22.49
CA GLN A 382 -34.95 17.16 -22.40
C GLN A 382 -35.62 15.80 -22.27
N THR A 383 -35.84 15.33 -21.05
CA THR A 383 -36.93 14.37 -20.80
C THR A 383 -38.22 15.16 -20.83
N GLN A 384 -38.87 15.14 -22.00
CA GLN A 384 -40.28 15.50 -22.14
C GLN A 384 -41.10 14.58 -21.24
N ILE A 385 -41.59 15.12 -20.12
CA ILE A 385 -42.75 14.57 -19.44
C ILE A 385 -43.94 15.26 -20.11
N GLN A 386 -44.63 14.53 -20.98
CA GLN A 386 -45.95 14.94 -21.49
C GLN A 386 -47.03 14.62 -20.44
N PRO A 387 -48.12 15.40 -20.43
CA PRO A 387 -48.90 15.73 -19.23
C PRO A 387 -49.69 14.58 -18.61
#